data_AF-A0A7W3SVI1-F1
#
_entry.id   AF-A0A7W3SVI1-F1
#
_cell.length_a   1.000
_cell.length_b   1.000
_cell.length_c   1.000
_cell.angle_alpha   90.00
_cell.angle_beta   90.00
_cell.angle_gamma   90.00
#
_symmetry.space_group_name_H-M   'P 1'
#
loop_
_entity.id
_entity.type
_entity.pdbx_description
1 polymer ?
#
loop_
_entity_poly.entity_id
_entity_poly.type
_entity_poly.pdbx_seq_one_letter_code
_entity_poly.pdbx_strand_id
1 'polypeptide(L)'
;METLLLWLFYISSLYAFIPGLITRLFGFRVFRHGSTKDEFALTFDDGPDPVYTPKLLDLLKRYGAKATFFVVGSNAEKNPHLIRRMHDEGHLVGIHNYVHKTNWLMFPDTVKKQIQKTNKIIYEVTGKTTHYYRPPWGIVNLFDFAKRNDTQIVLWSGIFNDWRVKVGADRLTKRMLKKLRGGEVFLLHDCGATLGADNGAPGEMLIALERVLEEAQRRGLRSIRIDEMIQETERIRNDRKAPKSGTSKASEEKGSKYQRTELSWFKRFIVTLWLLWEKIFHLMFQLQTTNKEDPIFHFRFRPYHGKDVAMDNGDVLRSGDRILELHFDNKKLFTIGSRSRTPVQLALQMIRGVEKTLPELASYISSHPETHDVKAVYGVSMINRGPEQFGFTVTDLPKGWFATSSKMYLKFLLRVIHPSGNTRVKKSSHELVPKLIVMSMDTLMDKYLKDGSYGSHHRLYNKKVEPEEEDETALQATMSQQLL
;
A
#
# COMPACT_ATOMS: atom_id res chain seq x y z
N MET A 1 25.00 -13.67 13.38
CA MET A 1 24.84 -12.19 13.36
C MET A 1 24.09 -11.71 12.12
N GLU A 2 24.41 -12.22 10.93
CA GLU A 2 23.76 -11.81 9.68
C GLU A 2 22.23 -12.04 9.66
N THR A 3 21.76 -13.19 10.14
CA THR A 3 20.32 -13.48 10.26
C THR A 3 19.59 -12.54 11.23
N LEU A 4 20.20 -12.19 12.37
CA LEU A 4 19.62 -11.24 13.34
C LEU A 4 19.52 -9.83 12.74
N LEU A 5 20.56 -9.37 12.04
CA LEU A 5 20.57 -8.07 11.35
C LEU A 5 19.52 -8.03 10.23
N LEU A 6 19.35 -9.13 9.49
CA LEU A 6 18.32 -9.26 8.46
C LEU A 6 16.91 -9.19 9.06
N TRP A 7 16.65 -9.88 10.18
CA TRP A 7 15.38 -9.81 10.90
C TRP A 7 15.12 -8.42 11.48
N LEU A 8 16.12 -7.77 12.09
CA LEU A 8 16.01 -6.40 12.56
C LEU A 8 15.72 -5.43 11.41
N PHE A 9 16.33 -5.63 10.25
CA PHE A 9 16.06 -4.87 9.04
C PHE A 9 14.62 -5.05 8.56
N TYR A 10 14.11 -6.28 8.49
CA TYR A 10 12.73 -6.55 8.08
C TYR A 10 11.70 -6.00 9.08
N ILE A 11 11.92 -6.21 10.38
CA ILE A 11 11.05 -5.69 11.45
C ILE A 11 11.04 -4.17 11.37
N SER A 12 12.20 -3.52 11.32
CA SER A 12 12.31 -2.07 11.21
C SER A 12 11.65 -1.51 9.94
N SER A 13 11.84 -2.20 8.81
CA SER A 13 11.30 -1.80 7.52
C SER A 13 9.78 -1.90 7.47
N LEU A 14 9.20 -2.97 8.01
CA LEU A 14 7.74 -3.17 8.09
C LEU A 14 7.10 -2.33 9.19
N TYR A 15 7.83 -2.07 10.28
CA TYR A 15 7.32 -1.37 11.44
C TYR A 15 7.19 0.13 11.23
N ALA A 16 8.19 0.81 10.64
CA ALA A 16 8.20 2.27 10.52
C ALA A 16 8.48 2.77 9.10
N PHE A 17 9.37 2.11 8.34
CA PHE A 17 9.78 2.60 7.02
C PHE A 17 8.64 2.55 6.00
N ILE A 18 8.03 1.37 5.80
CA ILE A 18 6.90 1.18 4.87
C ILE A 18 5.69 2.02 5.30
N PRO A 19 5.26 2.01 6.58
CA PRO A 19 4.22 2.92 7.07
C PRO A 19 4.49 4.40 6.79
N GLY A 20 5.71 4.87 7.07
CA GLY A 20 6.13 6.24 6.81
C GLY A 20 6.11 6.59 5.31
N LEU A 21 6.57 5.66 4.46
CA LEU A 21 6.55 5.81 3.01
C LEU A 21 5.12 5.90 2.47
N ILE A 22 4.23 5.00 2.92
CA ILE A 22 2.80 5.00 2.53
C ILE A 22 2.12 6.31 2.93
N THR A 23 2.41 6.81 4.14
CA THR A 23 1.85 8.06 4.64
C THR A 23 2.31 9.27 3.83
N ARG A 24 3.61 9.34 3.57
CA ARG A 24 4.23 10.48 2.89
C ARG A 24 3.91 10.53 1.40
N LEU A 25 3.67 9.39 0.77
CA LEU A 25 3.32 9.35 -0.64
C LEU A 25 1.80 9.39 -0.86
N PHE A 26 0.99 8.78 0.02
CA PHE A 26 -0.44 8.57 -0.25
C PHE A 26 -1.39 9.31 0.69
N GLY A 27 -0.86 9.97 1.73
CA GLY A 27 -1.70 10.66 2.70
C GLY A 27 -2.68 9.72 3.40
N PHE A 28 -2.40 8.42 3.41
CA PHE A 28 -3.33 7.43 3.92
C PHE A 28 -3.52 7.66 5.42
N ARG A 29 -4.76 7.99 5.83
CA ARG A 29 -5.18 8.21 7.22
C ARG A 29 -4.50 9.38 7.94
N VAL A 30 -3.88 10.29 7.20
CA VAL A 30 -3.30 11.51 7.74
C VAL A 30 -3.90 12.72 7.06
N PHE A 31 -4.07 13.80 7.80
CA PHE A 31 -4.41 15.09 7.22
C PHE A 31 -3.13 15.87 6.95
N ARG A 32 -2.97 16.40 5.72
CA ARG A 32 -1.74 17.08 5.27
C ARG A 32 -1.99 18.40 4.55
N HIS A 33 -3.15 18.52 3.93
CA HIS A 33 -3.52 19.63 3.08
C HIS A 33 -5.05 19.68 3.02
N GLY A 34 -5.61 20.87 3.15
CA GLY A 34 -7.03 21.15 3.00
C GLY A 34 -7.42 21.43 1.55
N SER A 35 -8.72 21.64 1.30
CA SER A 35 -9.25 22.03 -0.02
C SER A 35 -9.76 23.48 -0.08
N THR A 36 -9.49 24.27 0.96
CA THR A 36 -9.87 25.67 1.09
C THR A 36 -9.11 26.54 0.09
N LYS A 37 -9.72 27.64 -0.37
CA LYS A 37 -9.11 28.52 -1.39
C LYS A 37 -8.27 29.63 -0.78
N ASP A 38 -8.71 30.13 0.37
CA ASP A 38 -8.27 31.37 1.01
C ASP A 38 -7.80 31.14 2.47
N GLU A 39 -7.79 29.89 2.93
CA GLU A 39 -7.44 29.57 4.32
C GLU A 39 -6.23 28.64 4.36
N PHE A 40 -5.29 28.90 5.25
CA PHE A 40 -4.15 28.03 5.53
C PHE A 40 -4.09 27.74 7.03
N ALA A 41 -3.33 26.71 7.44
CA ALA A 41 -3.21 26.32 8.84
C ALA A 41 -1.77 26.47 9.30
N LEU A 42 -1.56 27.36 10.27
CA LEU A 42 -0.32 27.42 11.04
C LEU A 42 -0.34 26.34 12.12
N THR A 43 0.72 25.53 12.15
CA THR A 43 0.89 24.50 13.18
C THR A 43 2.28 24.60 13.80
N PHE A 44 2.34 24.48 15.12
CA PHE A 44 3.57 24.63 15.91
C PHE A 44 3.83 23.37 16.73
N ASP A 45 5.02 22.80 16.60
CA ASP A 45 5.46 21.61 17.32
C ASP A 45 6.46 21.97 18.44
N ASP A 46 6.68 21.03 19.35
CA ASP A 46 7.70 20.99 20.41
C ASP A 46 7.46 21.83 21.67
N GLY A 47 6.62 22.87 21.60
CA GLY A 47 6.24 23.68 22.76
C GLY A 47 5.42 22.96 23.84
N PRO A 48 5.01 23.70 24.89
CA PRO A 48 5.25 25.13 25.10
C PRO A 48 6.66 25.42 25.65
N ASP A 49 7.30 26.43 25.08
CA ASP A 49 8.53 27.04 25.58
C ASP A 49 8.19 28.32 26.37
N PRO A 50 8.74 28.51 27.59
CA PRO A 50 8.38 29.66 28.43
C PRO A 50 8.86 31.02 27.90
N VAL A 51 9.77 31.06 26.93
CA VAL A 51 10.34 32.30 26.38
C VAL A 51 9.70 32.66 25.04
N TYR A 52 9.54 31.69 24.14
CA TYR A 52 9.12 31.93 22.77
C TYR A 52 7.62 31.74 22.53
N THR A 53 6.98 30.76 23.17
CA THR A 53 5.54 30.53 23.02
C THR A 53 4.70 31.74 23.44
N PRO A 54 4.98 32.48 24.54
CA PRO A 54 4.24 33.69 24.86
C PRO A 54 4.31 34.76 23.76
N LYS A 55 5.50 34.96 23.19
CA LYS A 55 5.72 35.93 22.10
C LYS A 55 4.99 35.52 20.82
N LEU A 56 4.94 34.21 20.54
CA LEU A 56 4.18 33.66 19.44
C LEU A 56 2.67 33.91 19.62
N LEU A 57 2.13 33.66 20.81
CA LEU A 57 0.73 33.92 21.12
C LEU A 57 0.38 35.40 20.96
N ASP A 58 1.25 36.30 21.45
CA ASP A 58 1.10 37.75 21.24
C ASP A 58 1.07 38.11 19.75
N LEU A 59 1.98 37.55 18.95
CA LEU A 59 2.04 37.78 17.51
C LEU A 59 0.76 37.28 16.81
N LEU A 60 0.32 36.05 17.10
CA LEU A 60 -0.91 35.50 16.51
C LEU A 60 -2.13 36.37 16.87
N LYS A 61 -2.21 36.83 18.12
CA LYS A 61 -3.26 37.74 18.59
C LYS A 61 -3.26 39.06 17.83
N ARG A 62 -2.10 39.69 17.59
CA ARG A 62 -1.99 40.94 16.81
C ARG A 62 -2.59 40.83 15.42
N TYR A 63 -2.39 39.69 14.76
CA TYR A 63 -2.87 39.44 13.40
C TYR A 63 -4.25 38.77 13.32
N GLY A 64 -4.89 38.49 14.47
CA GLY A 64 -6.15 37.74 14.53
C GLY A 64 -6.03 36.31 14.00
N ALA A 65 -4.83 35.75 13.96
CA ALA A 65 -4.55 34.44 13.38
C ALA A 65 -4.86 33.31 14.38
N LYS A 66 -5.52 32.25 13.92
CA LYS A 66 -5.66 31.00 14.69
C LYS A 66 -4.65 29.96 14.24
N ALA A 67 -4.29 29.07 15.15
CA ALA A 67 -3.23 28.10 14.95
C ALA A 67 -3.52 26.80 15.73
N THR A 68 -2.75 25.76 15.43
CA THR A 68 -2.77 24.49 16.16
C THR A 68 -1.40 24.20 16.78
N PHE A 69 -1.34 23.97 18.09
CA PHE A 69 -0.11 23.68 18.82
C PHE A 69 -0.05 22.20 19.17
N PHE A 70 0.87 21.45 18.57
CA PHE A 70 1.16 20.06 18.94
C PHE A 70 2.20 20.04 20.05
N VAL A 71 1.72 19.92 21.29
CA VAL A 71 2.57 20.10 22.47
C VAL A 71 3.22 18.80 22.92
N VAL A 72 4.47 18.89 23.36
CA VAL A 72 5.17 17.80 24.05
C VAL A 72 4.67 17.79 25.50
N GLY A 73 4.14 16.65 25.94
CA GLY A 73 3.48 16.55 27.25
C GLY A 73 4.37 16.94 28.43
N SER A 74 5.66 16.65 28.41
CA SER A 74 6.59 17.08 29.47
C SER A 74 6.78 18.61 29.52
N ASN A 75 6.63 19.30 28.39
CA ASN A 75 6.69 20.75 28.32
C ASN A 75 5.36 21.37 28.74
N ALA A 76 4.24 20.75 28.35
CA ALA A 76 2.89 21.13 28.78
C ALA A 76 2.72 21.01 30.30
N GLU A 77 3.24 19.94 30.91
CA GLU A 77 3.20 19.70 32.36
C GLU A 77 3.98 20.77 33.14
N LYS A 78 5.10 21.27 32.59
CA LYS A 78 5.90 22.34 33.19
C LYS A 78 5.29 23.73 33.00
N ASN A 79 4.52 23.92 31.93
CA ASN A 79 3.97 25.22 31.53
C ASN A 79 2.44 25.19 31.35
N PRO A 80 1.66 24.77 32.36
CA PRO A 80 0.21 24.61 32.22
C PRO A 80 -0.51 25.94 31.94
N HIS A 81 0.04 27.07 32.41
CA HIS A 81 -0.48 28.40 32.13
C HIS A 81 -0.43 28.76 30.64
N LEU A 82 0.57 28.27 29.88
CA LEU A 82 0.65 28.47 28.43
C LEU A 82 -0.36 27.60 27.68
N ILE A 83 -0.61 26.38 28.14
CA ILE A 83 -1.67 25.53 27.59
C ILE A 83 -3.05 26.19 27.80
N ARG A 84 -3.30 26.74 29.00
CA ARG A 84 -4.50 27.51 29.30
C ARG A 84 -4.62 28.70 28.34
N ARG A 85 -3.55 29.49 28.19
CA ARG A 85 -3.53 30.66 27.33
C ARG A 85 -3.81 30.32 25.86
N MET A 86 -3.20 29.25 25.33
CA MET A 86 -3.51 28.75 23.97
C MET A 86 -5.00 28.46 23.82
N HIS A 87 -5.61 27.80 24.82
CA HIS A 87 -7.02 27.45 24.80
C HIS A 87 -7.93 28.69 24.87
N ASP A 88 -7.68 29.59 25.81
CA ASP A 88 -8.50 30.77 26.08
C ASP A 88 -8.40 31.79 24.93
N GLU A 89 -7.25 31.87 24.25
CA GLU A 89 -7.07 32.66 23.04
C GLU A 89 -7.65 31.97 21.78
N GLY A 90 -8.27 30.80 21.93
CA GLY A 90 -9.02 30.11 20.88
C GLY A 90 -8.17 29.36 19.88
N HIS A 91 -6.96 28.92 20.27
CA HIS A 91 -6.14 28.01 19.47
C HIS A 91 -6.52 26.56 19.72
N LEU A 92 -6.16 25.67 18.80
CA LEU A 92 -6.30 24.22 19.00
C LEU A 92 -5.04 23.67 19.67
N VAL A 93 -5.19 22.87 20.72
CA VAL A 93 -4.08 22.14 21.35
C VAL A 93 -4.17 20.67 20.93
N GLY A 94 -3.10 20.17 20.32
CA GLY A 94 -2.91 18.80 19.87
C GLY A 94 -1.75 18.12 20.60
N ILE A 95 -1.56 16.83 20.33
CA ILE A 95 -0.60 15.98 21.04
C ILE A 95 0.66 15.76 20.20
N HIS A 96 1.85 15.89 20.82
CA HIS A 96 3.16 15.57 20.23
C HIS A 96 3.96 14.56 21.09
N ASN A 97 3.29 13.49 21.53
CA ASN A 97 3.75 12.57 22.58
C ASN A 97 3.99 13.28 23.93
N TYR A 98 4.41 12.52 24.95
CA TYR A 98 4.79 13.09 26.25
C TYR A 98 6.28 13.44 26.30
N VAL A 99 7.13 12.64 25.67
CA VAL A 99 8.54 12.98 25.38
C VAL A 99 8.77 13.04 23.88
N HIS A 100 9.67 13.94 23.44
CA HIS A 100 10.06 14.09 22.03
C HIS A 100 11.03 12.97 21.58
N LYS A 101 10.57 11.71 21.64
CA LYS A 101 11.27 10.53 21.11
C LYS A 101 10.57 10.03 19.86
N THR A 102 11.35 9.52 18.91
CA THR A 102 10.82 8.95 17.66
C THR A 102 9.96 7.70 17.92
N ASN A 103 8.80 7.63 17.26
CA ASN A 103 7.93 6.45 17.30
C ASN A 103 8.58 5.20 16.71
N TRP A 104 9.65 5.34 15.93
CA TRP A 104 10.40 4.21 15.38
C TRP A 104 11.03 3.33 16.47
N LEU A 105 11.48 3.94 17.57
CA LEU A 105 12.17 3.26 18.67
C LEU A 105 11.24 2.91 19.84
N MET A 106 9.94 3.19 19.72
CA MET A 106 8.96 2.96 20.78
C MET A 106 8.04 1.82 20.43
N PHE A 107 7.78 0.95 21.41
CA PHE A 107 6.72 -0.05 21.32
C PHE A 107 5.34 0.60 21.27
N PRO A 108 4.32 -0.10 20.72
CA PRO A 108 2.98 0.46 20.51
C PRO A 108 2.29 0.92 21.80
N ASP A 109 2.38 0.11 22.85
CA ASP A 109 1.80 0.45 24.15
C ASP A 109 2.49 1.65 24.79
N THR A 110 3.78 1.84 24.50
CA THR A 110 4.51 3.04 24.92
C THR A 110 3.96 4.27 24.22
N VAL A 111 3.80 4.24 22.89
CA VAL A 111 3.20 5.36 22.13
C VAL A 111 1.80 5.68 22.65
N LYS A 112 0.97 4.66 22.88
CA LYS A 112 -0.38 4.84 23.45
C LYS A 112 -0.33 5.56 24.81
N LYS A 113 0.53 5.11 25.73
CA LYS A 113 0.69 5.74 27.06
C LYS A 113 1.17 7.18 26.94
N GLN A 114 2.07 7.48 26.02
CA GLN A 114 2.56 8.83 25.75
C GLN A 114 1.42 9.76 25.31
N ILE A 115 0.63 9.33 24.33
CA ILE A 115 -0.53 10.09 23.83
C ILE A 115 -1.56 10.30 24.94
N GLN A 116 -1.91 9.25 25.68
CA GLN A 116 -2.89 9.32 26.76
C GLN A 116 -2.43 10.24 27.90
N LYS A 117 -1.15 10.20 28.27
CA LYS A 117 -0.59 11.07 29.31
C LYS A 117 -0.66 12.54 28.90
N THR A 118 -0.24 12.87 27.68
CA THR A 118 -0.33 14.25 27.17
C THR A 118 -1.78 14.73 27.09
N ASN A 119 -2.70 13.89 26.61
CA ASN A 119 -4.11 14.24 26.54
C ASN A 119 -4.73 14.51 27.92
N LYS A 120 -4.34 13.72 28.94
CA LYS A 120 -4.75 13.93 30.32
C LYS A 120 -4.30 15.29 30.84
N ILE A 121 -3.04 15.68 30.61
CA ILE A 121 -2.50 17.00 30.99
C ILE A 121 -3.29 18.12 30.30
N ILE A 122 -3.55 17.98 28.99
CA ILE A 122 -4.35 18.96 28.23
C ILE A 122 -5.77 19.06 28.83
N TYR A 123 -6.39 17.94 29.20
CA TYR A 123 -7.72 17.92 29.80
C TYR A 123 -7.75 18.55 31.19
N GLU A 124 -6.79 18.24 32.06
CA GLU A 124 -6.70 18.81 33.40
C GLU A 124 -6.54 20.33 33.37
N VAL A 125 -5.84 20.85 32.37
CA VAL A 125 -5.82 22.29 32.11
C VAL A 125 -7.13 22.68 31.43
N THR A 126 -7.32 22.41 30.16
CA THR A 126 -8.36 23.05 29.32
C THR A 126 -9.80 22.58 29.59
N GLY A 127 -10.02 21.49 30.32
CA GLY A 127 -11.33 20.82 30.44
C GLY A 127 -11.76 20.10 29.15
N LYS A 128 -10.92 20.07 28.11
CA LYS A 128 -11.21 19.42 26.82
C LYS A 128 -10.14 18.39 26.48
N THR A 129 -10.58 17.24 26.01
CA THR A 129 -9.68 16.26 25.38
C THR A 129 -9.44 16.62 23.92
N THR A 130 -8.30 16.24 23.39
CA THR A 130 -7.97 16.35 21.97
C THR A 130 -7.70 14.97 21.38
N HIS A 131 -8.06 14.82 20.11
CA HIS A 131 -7.76 13.63 19.32
C HIS A 131 -6.75 13.95 18.20
N TYR A 132 -6.34 15.21 18.05
CA TYR A 132 -5.39 15.62 17.03
C TYR A 132 -3.98 15.29 17.50
N TYR A 133 -3.28 14.48 16.73
CA TYR A 133 -1.97 13.95 17.05
C TYR A 133 -0.99 14.20 15.91
N ARG A 134 0.21 14.65 16.24
CA ARG A 134 1.34 14.65 15.30
C ARG A 134 2.46 13.82 15.91
N PRO A 135 2.92 12.74 15.27
CA PRO A 135 4.05 11.99 15.79
C PRO A 135 5.34 12.79 15.66
N PRO A 136 6.25 12.74 16.66
CA PRO A 136 7.59 13.30 16.54
C PRO A 136 8.27 12.90 15.23
N TRP A 137 8.94 13.85 14.60
CA TRP A 137 9.64 13.68 13.30
C TRP A 137 8.71 13.32 12.12
N GLY A 138 7.38 13.33 12.32
CA GLY A 138 6.41 12.84 11.34
C GLY A 138 6.57 11.35 11.00
N ILE A 139 7.24 10.58 11.86
CA ILE A 139 7.46 9.15 11.65
C ILE A 139 6.27 8.40 12.26
N VAL A 140 5.49 7.77 11.39
CA VAL A 140 4.43 6.85 11.79
C VAL A 140 4.92 5.41 11.77
N ASN A 141 4.37 4.57 12.63
CA ASN A 141 4.57 3.12 12.61
C ASN A 141 3.28 2.37 12.24
N LEU A 142 3.36 1.05 12.11
CA LEU A 142 2.21 0.20 11.74
C LEU A 142 1.04 0.30 12.74
N PHE A 143 1.33 0.62 14.01
CA PHE A 143 0.33 0.72 15.07
C PHE A 143 -0.43 2.03 15.05
N ASP A 144 0.21 3.12 14.61
CA ASP A 144 -0.46 4.39 14.32
C ASP A 144 -1.61 4.19 13.30
N PHE A 145 -1.55 3.15 12.46
CA PHE A 145 -2.64 2.77 11.56
C PHE A 145 -3.66 1.77 12.12
N ALA A 146 -3.26 0.90 13.05
CA ALA A 146 -4.08 -0.20 13.55
C ALA A 146 -5.22 0.29 14.46
N LYS A 147 -5.02 1.38 15.21
CA LYS A 147 -6.06 1.98 16.06
C LYS A 147 -6.85 3.05 15.33
N ARG A 148 -7.97 2.63 14.72
CA ARG A 148 -8.78 3.45 13.82
C ARG A 148 -9.53 4.63 14.47
N ASN A 149 -9.76 4.64 15.78
CA ASN A 149 -10.87 5.40 16.36
C ASN A 149 -10.49 6.48 17.38
N ASP A 150 -9.24 6.56 17.84
CA ASP A 150 -8.93 7.39 19.01
C ASP A 150 -8.14 8.67 18.67
N THR A 151 -7.50 8.75 17.50
CA THR A 151 -6.63 9.87 17.11
C THR A 151 -6.66 10.19 15.61
N GLN A 152 -6.76 11.47 15.27
CA GLN A 152 -6.56 12.01 13.93
C GLN A 152 -5.11 12.46 13.77
N ILE A 153 -4.36 11.78 12.89
CA ILE A 153 -2.97 12.15 12.59
C ILE A 153 -2.94 13.36 11.67
N VAL A 154 -2.18 14.38 12.07
CA VAL A 154 -1.99 15.63 11.32
C VAL A 154 -0.52 15.78 11.00
N LEU A 155 -0.22 15.84 9.71
CA LEU A 155 1.12 16.14 9.19
C LEU A 155 1.08 17.52 8.52
N TRP A 156 1.87 17.72 7.47
CA TRP A 156 2.05 19.03 6.84
C TRP A 156 2.21 18.94 5.32
N SER A 157 2.02 20.08 4.66
CA SER A 157 2.33 20.31 3.25
C SER A 157 3.48 21.30 3.06
N GLY A 158 3.80 22.12 4.06
CA GLY A 158 4.95 23.02 4.11
C GLY A 158 5.84 22.76 5.34
N ILE A 159 7.14 22.58 5.11
CA ILE A 159 8.18 22.48 6.14
C ILE A 159 9.37 23.33 5.69
N PHE A 160 9.96 24.09 6.60
CA PHE A 160 10.83 25.21 6.22
C PHE A 160 12.23 25.20 6.86
N ASN A 161 12.51 24.20 7.72
CA ASN A 161 13.72 24.09 8.53
C ASN A 161 13.90 25.28 9.47
N ASP A 162 12.80 25.78 10.04
CA ASP A 162 12.76 26.90 10.97
C ASP A 162 13.44 26.59 12.32
N TRP A 163 13.66 25.32 12.63
CA TRP A 163 14.44 24.85 13.80
C TRP A 163 15.96 25.05 13.68
N ARG A 164 16.45 25.64 12.57
CA ARG A 164 17.89 25.90 12.35
C ARG A 164 18.16 27.39 12.24
N VAL A 165 18.97 27.95 13.16
CA VAL A 165 19.36 29.37 13.14
C VAL A 165 20.03 29.75 11.82
N LYS A 166 20.85 28.86 11.24
CA LYS A 166 21.54 29.09 9.96
C LYS A 166 20.59 29.37 8.77
N VAL A 167 19.31 29.01 8.86
CA VAL A 167 18.36 29.36 7.81
C VAL A 167 18.11 30.87 7.80
N GLY A 168 17.95 31.49 8.97
CA GLY A 168 17.69 32.92 9.14
C GLY A 168 16.30 33.37 8.68
N ALA A 169 15.81 34.46 9.27
CA ALA A 169 14.46 34.99 9.04
C ALA A 169 14.17 35.31 7.57
N ASP A 170 15.11 35.90 6.82
CA ASP A 170 14.90 36.30 5.42
C ASP A 170 14.65 35.09 4.51
N ARG A 171 15.50 34.07 4.62
CA ARG A 171 15.37 32.85 3.83
C ARG A 171 14.14 32.06 4.24
N LEU A 172 13.83 32.03 5.54
CA LEU A 172 12.63 31.39 6.07
C LEU A 172 11.37 32.06 5.51
N THR A 173 11.30 33.40 5.57
CA THR A 173 10.22 34.21 4.97
C THR A 173 10.00 33.83 3.50
N LYS A 174 11.07 33.84 2.69
CA LYS A 174 10.99 33.50 1.27
C LYS A 174 10.44 32.09 1.02
N ARG A 175 10.83 31.11 1.85
CA ARG A 175 10.34 29.72 1.76
C ARG A 175 8.86 29.61 2.13
N MET A 176 8.44 30.29 3.19
CA MET A 176 7.05 30.31 3.65
C MET A 176 6.15 30.99 2.62
N LEU A 177 6.52 32.17 2.12
CA LEU A 177 5.76 32.91 1.12
C LEU A 177 5.60 32.15 -0.21
N LYS A 178 6.61 31.39 -0.63
CA LYS A 178 6.52 30.53 -1.83
C LYS A 178 5.45 29.45 -1.69
N LYS A 179 5.16 29.03 -0.47
CA LYS A 179 4.18 28.00 -0.12
C LYS A 179 2.85 28.59 0.36
N LEU A 180 2.73 29.90 0.54
CA LEU A 180 1.54 30.53 1.11
C LEU A 180 0.39 30.57 0.09
N ARG A 181 -0.58 29.68 0.28
CA ARG A 181 -1.83 29.54 -0.51
C ARG A 181 -2.87 28.75 0.28
N GLY A 182 -4.12 28.80 -0.16
CA GLY A 182 -5.21 28.02 0.44
C GLY A 182 -4.93 26.52 0.55
N GLY A 183 -5.44 25.91 1.62
CA GLY A 183 -5.31 24.49 1.95
C GLY A 183 -3.96 24.10 2.57
N GLU A 184 -2.96 24.98 2.61
CA GLU A 184 -1.65 24.59 3.10
C GLU A 184 -1.60 24.45 4.62
N VAL A 185 -0.90 23.41 5.09
CA VAL A 185 -0.61 23.16 6.50
C VAL A 185 0.88 23.37 6.72
N PHE A 186 1.24 24.44 7.43
CA PHE A 186 2.60 24.84 7.73
C PHE A 186 3.06 24.19 9.04
N LEU A 187 4.16 23.45 8.99
CA LEU A 187 4.88 22.97 10.17
C LEU A 187 5.97 23.99 10.54
N LEU A 188 5.85 24.52 11.77
CA LEU A 188 6.79 25.42 12.43
C LEU A 188 7.04 24.91 13.87
N HIS A 189 7.99 25.49 14.58
CA HIS A 189 8.40 25.08 15.92
C HIS A 189 8.54 26.30 16.84
N ASP A 190 7.92 26.24 18.01
CA ASP A 190 7.97 27.30 19.02
C ASP A 190 8.95 26.99 20.17
N CYS A 191 9.64 25.85 20.10
CA CYS A 191 10.64 25.41 21.07
C CYS A 191 11.94 24.99 20.37
N GLY A 192 13.08 25.52 20.83
CA GLY A 192 14.41 25.22 20.28
C GLY A 192 15.20 24.18 21.08
N ALA A 193 14.63 23.65 22.17
CA ALA A 193 15.33 22.78 23.13
C ALA A 193 15.19 21.28 22.83
N THR A 194 14.47 20.90 21.78
CA THR A 194 14.31 19.50 21.35
C THR A 194 15.51 19.02 20.54
N LEU A 195 15.73 17.70 20.53
CA LEU A 195 16.87 17.11 19.83
C LEU A 195 16.87 17.47 18.35
N GLY A 196 17.89 18.20 17.90
CA GLY A 196 18.08 18.60 16.50
C GLY A 196 17.60 20.01 16.17
N ALA A 197 17.01 20.74 17.13
CA ALA A 197 16.67 22.15 17.03
C ALA A 197 17.76 23.03 17.68
N ASP A 198 17.94 24.23 17.14
CA ASP A 198 18.83 25.24 17.72
C ASP A 198 18.03 26.15 18.68
N ASN A 199 18.54 26.41 19.89
CA ASN A 199 17.83 27.19 20.93
C ASN A 199 17.31 28.55 20.46
N GLY A 200 18.05 29.25 19.60
CA GLY A 200 17.68 30.59 19.10
C GLY A 200 16.74 30.58 17.89
N ALA A 201 16.48 29.41 17.29
CA ALA A 201 15.74 29.31 16.04
C ALA A 201 14.28 29.81 16.10
N PRO A 202 13.53 29.61 17.22
CA PRO A 202 12.19 30.18 17.34
C PRO A 202 12.16 31.71 17.22
N GLY A 203 13.25 32.41 17.59
CA GLY A 203 13.37 33.85 17.40
C GLY A 203 13.36 34.24 15.91
N GLU A 204 14.14 33.55 15.08
CA GLU A 204 14.16 33.76 13.62
C GLU A 204 12.81 33.39 12.98
N MET A 205 12.16 32.35 13.50
CA MET A 205 10.82 31.93 13.08
C MET A 205 9.79 33.02 13.33
N LEU A 206 9.77 33.66 14.50
CA LEU A 206 8.84 34.75 14.82
C LEU A 206 8.96 35.92 13.85
N ILE A 207 10.19 36.34 13.52
CA ILE A 207 10.44 37.45 12.57
C ILE A 207 9.91 37.07 11.17
N ALA A 208 10.17 35.84 10.73
CA ALA A 208 9.69 35.37 9.43
C ALA A 208 8.17 35.22 9.39
N LEU A 209 7.57 34.74 10.49
CA LEU A 209 6.13 34.54 10.62
C LEU A 209 5.37 35.86 10.55
N GLU A 210 5.86 36.91 11.22
CA GLU A 210 5.25 38.24 11.16
C GLU A 210 5.13 38.74 9.72
N ARG A 211 6.23 38.69 8.95
CA ARG A 211 6.24 39.06 7.53
C ARG A 211 5.30 38.22 6.67
N VAL A 212 5.13 36.94 7.02
CA VAL A 212 4.21 36.02 6.33
C VAL A 212 2.75 36.34 6.66
N LEU A 213 2.46 36.72 7.90
CA LEU A 213 1.11 37.13 8.32
C LEU A 213 0.70 38.46 7.68
N GLU A 214 1.61 39.43 7.58
CA GLU A 214 1.39 40.69 6.84
C GLU A 214 1.02 40.41 5.37
N GLU A 215 1.82 39.56 4.70
CA GLU A 215 1.57 39.21 3.30
C GLU A 215 0.31 38.35 3.13
N ALA A 216 -0.02 37.49 4.10
CA ALA A 216 -1.26 36.73 4.10
C ALA A 216 -2.48 37.65 4.16
N GLN A 217 -2.49 38.63 5.06
CA GLN A 217 -3.55 39.64 5.14
C GLN A 217 -3.68 40.41 3.82
N ARG A 218 -2.56 40.83 3.23
CA ARG A 218 -2.56 41.53 1.92
C ARG A 218 -3.16 40.68 0.79
N ARG A 219 -2.99 39.35 0.85
CA ARG A 219 -3.55 38.40 -0.12
C ARG A 219 -4.98 37.95 0.21
N GLY A 220 -5.56 38.41 1.33
CA GLY A 220 -6.85 37.92 1.81
C GLY A 220 -6.81 36.47 2.30
N LEU A 221 -5.64 35.97 2.70
CA LEU A 221 -5.47 34.63 3.25
C LEU A 221 -5.62 34.64 4.77
N ARG A 222 -6.36 33.67 5.33
CA ARG A 222 -6.60 33.57 6.77
C ARG A 222 -5.97 32.32 7.36
N SER A 223 -5.40 32.44 8.57
CA SER A 223 -4.92 31.29 9.33
C SER A 223 -6.02 30.73 10.22
N ILE A 224 -6.36 29.47 10.00
CA ILE A 224 -7.42 28.74 10.73
C ILE A 224 -6.85 27.53 11.48
N ARG A 225 -7.67 26.94 12.37
CA ARG A 225 -7.29 25.72 13.11
C ARG A 225 -7.41 24.48 12.21
N ILE A 226 -6.72 23.40 12.58
CA ILE A 226 -6.73 22.17 11.80
C ILE A 226 -8.09 21.47 11.81
N ASP A 227 -8.82 21.51 12.92
CA ASP A 227 -10.18 20.96 13.02
C ASP A 227 -11.13 21.66 12.04
N GLU A 228 -11.08 22.99 11.98
CA GLU A 228 -11.84 23.81 11.02
C GLU A 228 -11.46 23.47 9.57
N MET A 229 -10.16 23.40 9.27
CA MET A 229 -9.70 23.08 7.91
C MET A 229 -10.13 21.68 7.46
N ILE A 230 -10.10 20.69 8.36
CA ILE A 230 -10.59 19.34 8.07
C ILE A 230 -12.08 19.38 7.76
N GLN A 231 -12.88 20.03 8.61
CA GLN A 231 -14.33 20.14 8.43
C GLN A 231 -14.68 20.80 7.09
N GLU A 232 -14.03 21.92 6.75
CA GLU A 232 -14.29 22.62 5.49
C GLU A 232 -13.85 21.78 4.28
N THR A 233 -12.74 21.06 4.39
CA THR A 233 -12.29 20.13 3.34
C THR A 233 -13.30 19.01 3.10
N GLU A 234 -13.89 18.47 4.16
CA GLU A 234 -14.93 17.45 4.05
C GLU A 234 -16.21 18.00 3.45
N ARG A 235 -16.62 19.21 3.84
CA ARG A 235 -17.75 19.93 3.27
C ARG A 235 -17.60 20.12 1.76
N ILE A 236 -16.49 20.73 1.32
CA ILE A 236 -16.17 20.95 -0.11
C ILE A 236 -16.19 19.61 -0.87
N ARG A 237 -15.69 18.54 -0.27
CA ARG A 237 -15.68 17.21 -0.90
C ARG A 237 -17.09 16.63 -1.06
N ASN A 238 -17.97 16.85 -0.07
CA ASN A 238 -19.34 16.36 -0.11
C ASN A 238 -20.19 17.17 -1.10
N ASP A 239 -20.02 18.48 -1.16
CA ASP A 239 -20.70 19.36 -2.11
C ASP A 239 -20.37 18.98 -3.57
N ARG A 240 -19.11 18.59 -3.84
CA ARG A 240 -18.70 18.08 -5.18
C ARG A 240 -19.33 16.73 -5.54
N LYS A 241 -19.78 15.95 -4.55
CA LYS A 241 -20.37 14.62 -4.75
C LYS A 241 -21.90 14.64 -4.77
N ALA A 242 -22.53 15.69 -4.29
CA ALA A 242 -23.99 15.85 -4.36
C ALA A 242 -24.43 15.91 -5.84
N PRO A 243 -25.44 15.13 -6.26
CA PRO A 243 -26.01 15.28 -7.59
C PRO A 243 -26.59 16.68 -7.72
N LYS A 244 -26.24 17.40 -8.79
CA LYS A 244 -26.83 18.70 -9.11
C LYS A 244 -28.34 18.52 -9.32
N SER A 245 -29.13 18.72 -8.27
CA SER A 245 -30.58 18.79 -8.37
C SER A 245 -30.94 20.06 -9.15
N GLY A 246 -31.53 19.88 -10.33
CA GLY A 246 -32.18 20.97 -11.06
C GLY A 246 -31.47 21.38 -12.36
N THR A 247 -31.71 20.62 -13.42
CA THR A 247 -32.32 21.17 -14.64
C THR A 247 -32.98 20.03 -15.39
N SER A 248 -34.31 20.10 -15.45
CA SER A 248 -35.14 19.35 -16.39
C SER A 248 -34.72 19.70 -17.82
N LYS A 249 -34.24 18.71 -18.58
CA LYS A 249 -34.44 18.70 -20.03
C LYS A 249 -34.80 17.30 -20.48
N ALA A 250 -35.87 17.29 -21.27
CA ALA A 250 -36.56 16.15 -21.81
C ALA A 250 -35.65 15.28 -22.70
N SER A 251 -36.05 14.02 -22.78
CA SER A 251 -35.88 13.07 -23.87
C SER A 251 -35.01 13.51 -25.06
N GLU A 252 -33.85 12.86 -25.19
CA GLU A 252 -33.33 12.46 -26.50
C GLU A 252 -32.65 11.09 -26.34
N GLU A 253 -33.27 10.08 -26.92
CA GLU A 253 -32.62 8.84 -27.31
C GLU A 253 -31.42 9.18 -28.20
N LYS A 254 -30.21 8.76 -27.79
CA LYS A 254 -29.10 8.46 -28.70
C LYS A 254 -27.97 7.75 -27.97
N GLY A 255 -27.76 6.50 -28.36
CA GLY A 255 -26.44 5.89 -28.51
C GLY A 255 -25.65 5.66 -27.23
N SER A 256 -25.60 4.40 -26.81
CA SER A 256 -24.57 3.83 -25.93
C SER A 256 -23.15 4.22 -26.38
N LYS A 257 -22.65 5.36 -25.89
CA LYS A 257 -21.25 5.73 -25.94
C LYS A 257 -20.63 5.30 -24.61
N TYR A 258 -19.98 4.15 -24.64
CA TYR A 258 -19.20 3.58 -23.54
C TYR A 258 -18.31 4.66 -22.91
N GLN A 259 -18.67 5.11 -21.70
CA GLN A 259 -17.74 5.81 -20.82
C GLN A 259 -16.61 4.82 -20.48
N ARG A 260 -15.40 5.07 -21.01
CA ARG A 260 -14.18 4.53 -20.42
C ARG A 260 -14.17 5.00 -18.96
N THR A 261 -14.47 4.11 -18.02
CA THR A 261 -14.23 4.39 -16.61
C THR A 261 -12.73 4.56 -16.44
N GLU A 262 -12.28 5.82 -16.42
CA GLU A 262 -10.94 6.15 -15.99
C GLU A 262 -10.74 5.57 -14.59
N LEU A 263 -9.78 4.64 -14.47
CA LEU A 263 -9.39 4.07 -13.17
C LEU A 263 -9.16 5.21 -12.18
N SER A 264 -9.93 5.21 -11.07
CA SER A 264 -9.74 6.17 -9.97
C SER A 264 -8.27 6.27 -9.59
N TRP A 265 -7.78 7.47 -9.30
CA TRP A 265 -6.38 7.74 -8.95
C TRP A 265 -5.83 6.75 -7.92
N PHE A 266 -6.64 6.37 -6.92
CA PHE A 266 -6.30 5.37 -5.91
C PHE A 266 -6.05 3.97 -6.48
N LYS A 267 -6.82 3.53 -7.49
CA LYS A 267 -6.62 2.24 -8.18
C LYS A 267 -5.37 2.28 -9.05
N ARG A 268 -5.14 3.35 -9.84
CA ARG A 268 -3.90 3.52 -10.62
C ARG A 268 -2.68 3.44 -9.71
N PHE A 269 -2.79 4.07 -8.56
CA PHE A 269 -1.75 4.14 -7.56
C PHE A 269 -1.43 2.77 -6.90
N ILE A 270 -2.44 2.00 -6.49
CA ILE A 270 -2.25 0.63 -5.98
C ILE A 270 -1.55 -0.26 -7.01
N VAL A 271 -1.95 -0.14 -8.28
CA VAL A 271 -1.34 -0.91 -9.38
C VAL A 271 0.13 -0.54 -9.53
N THR A 272 0.50 0.75 -9.44
CA THR A 272 1.90 1.18 -9.50
C THR A 272 2.76 0.60 -8.38
N LEU A 273 2.29 0.62 -7.12
CA LEU A 273 3.02 -0.01 -6.01
C LEU A 273 3.18 -1.51 -6.20
N TRP A 274 2.15 -2.18 -6.72
CA TRP A 274 2.18 -3.61 -6.94
C TRP A 274 3.15 -3.99 -8.08
N LEU A 275 3.22 -3.20 -9.16
CA LEU A 275 4.25 -3.36 -10.21
C LEU A 275 5.67 -3.06 -9.69
N LEU A 276 5.81 -2.17 -8.70
CA LEU A 276 7.10 -1.92 -8.04
C LEU A 276 7.51 -3.11 -7.16
N TRP A 277 6.56 -3.68 -6.41
CA TRP A 277 6.77 -4.91 -5.63
C TRP A 277 7.17 -6.08 -6.54
N GLU A 278 6.54 -6.22 -7.70
CA GLU A 278 6.90 -7.22 -8.71
C GLU A 278 8.36 -7.09 -9.13
N LYS A 279 8.85 -5.88 -9.44
CA LYS A 279 10.28 -5.65 -9.75
C LYS A 279 11.21 -6.09 -8.62
N ILE A 280 10.84 -5.82 -7.37
CA ILE A 280 11.61 -6.24 -6.19
C ILE A 280 11.55 -7.76 -6.03
N PHE A 281 10.40 -8.38 -6.29
CA PHE A 281 10.22 -9.83 -6.25
C PHE A 281 11.07 -10.53 -7.33
N HIS A 282 11.10 -10.01 -8.56
CA HIS A 282 11.98 -10.50 -9.63
C HIS A 282 13.45 -10.43 -9.24
N LEU A 283 13.88 -9.31 -8.65
CA LEU A 283 15.27 -9.12 -8.21
C LEU A 283 15.64 -10.06 -7.06
N MET A 284 14.73 -10.27 -6.12
CA MET A 284 14.95 -11.08 -4.91
C MET A 284 14.92 -12.59 -5.20
N PHE A 285 14.13 -13.04 -6.18
CA PHE A 285 13.94 -14.46 -6.47
C PHE A 285 14.49 -14.91 -7.83
N GLN A 286 15.22 -14.03 -8.54
CA GLN A 286 15.90 -14.31 -9.81
C GLN A 286 15.01 -15.06 -10.81
N LEU A 287 13.77 -14.58 -10.94
CA LEU A 287 12.81 -15.19 -11.84
C LEU A 287 13.26 -15.06 -13.30
N GLN A 288 13.18 -16.17 -14.03
CA GLN A 288 13.47 -16.27 -15.45
C GLN A 288 12.17 -16.19 -16.26
N THR A 289 12.29 -15.86 -17.55
CA THR A 289 11.16 -15.85 -18.49
C THR A 289 11.57 -16.50 -19.80
N THR A 290 10.64 -17.21 -20.44
CA THR A 290 10.81 -17.76 -21.79
C THR A 290 10.78 -16.66 -22.86
N ASN A 291 10.05 -15.57 -22.60
CA ASN A 291 9.88 -14.44 -23.51
C ASN A 291 10.13 -13.11 -22.79
N LYS A 292 11.10 -12.32 -23.27
CA LYS A 292 11.48 -11.04 -22.64
C LYS A 292 10.55 -9.88 -22.97
N GLU A 293 9.75 -9.97 -24.03
CA GLU A 293 8.92 -8.86 -24.51
C GLU A 293 7.50 -8.87 -23.91
N ASP A 294 6.88 -10.05 -23.72
CA ASP A 294 5.49 -10.16 -23.24
C ASP A 294 5.20 -11.49 -22.51
N PRO A 295 5.79 -11.73 -21.33
CA PRO A 295 5.61 -12.99 -20.61
C PRO A 295 4.21 -13.17 -20.01
N ILE A 296 3.63 -14.37 -20.17
CA ILE A 296 2.48 -14.83 -19.37
C ILE A 296 2.95 -15.35 -18.01
N PHE A 297 4.08 -16.06 -18.01
CA PHE A 297 4.68 -16.68 -16.83
C PHE A 297 6.13 -16.27 -16.67
N HIS A 298 6.55 -16.23 -15.42
CA HIS A 298 7.92 -16.32 -14.98
C HIS A 298 8.12 -17.64 -14.25
N PHE A 299 9.35 -18.14 -14.22
CA PHE A 299 9.66 -19.37 -13.53
C PHE A 299 10.98 -19.30 -12.77
N ARG A 300 11.16 -20.23 -11.84
CA ARG A 300 12.44 -20.49 -11.18
C ARG A 300 12.59 -21.95 -10.81
N PHE A 301 13.83 -22.39 -10.69
CA PHE A 301 14.16 -23.71 -10.17
C PHE A 301 14.37 -23.65 -8.66
N ARG A 302 13.78 -24.59 -7.94
CA ARG A 302 13.98 -24.73 -6.50
C ARG A 302 13.70 -26.16 -6.03
N PRO A 303 14.23 -26.57 -4.87
CA PRO A 303 13.78 -27.78 -4.20
C PRO A 303 12.33 -27.63 -3.71
N TYR A 304 11.52 -28.67 -3.96
CA TYR A 304 10.18 -28.79 -3.43
C TYR A 304 10.22 -28.99 -1.92
N HIS A 305 9.34 -28.30 -1.21
CA HIS A 305 9.20 -28.38 0.25
C HIS A 305 7.71 -28.45 0.55
N GLY A 306 7.21 -29.67 0.79
CA GLY A 306 5.79 -29.92 0.99
C GLY A 306 5.50 -31.39 1.26
N LYS A 307 4.21 -31.73 1.32
CA LYS A 307 3.76 -33.12 1.44
C LYS A 307 3.89 -33.82 0.10
N ASP A 308 4.00 -35.14 0.11
CA ASP A 308 4.04 -35.93 -1.11
C ASP A 308 2.79 -35.68 -1.97
N VAL A 309 2.99 -35.45 -3.27
CA VAL A 309 1.92 -35.19 -4.25
C VAL A 309 2.01 -36.22 -5.35
N ALA A 310 0.97 -37.03 -5.50
CA ALA A 310 0.83 -37.92 -6.64
C ALA A 310 0.51 -37.11 -7.90
N MET A 311 1.21 -37.41 -8.99
CA MET A 311 1.03 -36.82 -10.32
C MET A 311 0.23 -37.79 -11.21
N ASP A 312 -0.26 -37.28 -12.33
CA ASP A 312 -1.12 -38.01 -13.28
C ASP A 312 -0.44 -39.21 -13.94
N ASN A 313 0.87 -39.14 -14.17
CA ASN A 313 1.68 -40.23 -14.71
C ASN A 313 2.02 -41.33 -13.68
N GLY A 314 1.52 -41.24 -12.45
CA GLY A 314 1.77 -42.21 -11.37
C GLY A 314 3.02 -41.92 -10.53
N ASP A 315 3.83 -40.92 -10.90
CA ASP A 315 4.97 -40.49 -10.09
C ASP A 315 4.53 -39.70 -8.86
N VAL A 316 5.39 -39.69 -7.85
CA VAL A 316 5.17 -38.93 -6.61
C VAL A 316 6.24 -37.86 -6.47
N LEU A 317 5.82 -36.59 -6.41
CA LEU A 317 6.66 -35.47 -6.06
C LEU A 317 6.91 -35.46 -4.54
N ARG A 318 8.18 -35.54 -4.13
CA ARG A 318 8.61 -35.62 -2.73
C ARG A 318 9.44 -34.40 -2.33
N SER A 319 9.44 -34.09 -1.04
CA SER A 319 10.27 -33.00 -0.52
C SER A 319 11.74 -33.23 -0.86
N GLY A 320 12.40 -32.19 -1.40
CA GLY A 320 13.78 -32.25 -1.90
C GLY A 320 13.89 -32.35 -3.41
N ASP A 321 12.87 -32.85 -4.11
CA ASP A 321 12.87 -32.95 -5.58
C ASP A 321 13.00 -31.55 -6.21
N ARG A 322 13.79 -31.40 -7.27
CA ARG A 322 13.86 -30.14 -8.01
C ARG A 322 12.59 -29.91 -8.82
N ILE A 323 12.02 -28.73 -8.68
CA ILE A 323 10.81 -28.29 -9.39
C ILE A 323 11.06 -26.99 -10.15
N LEU A 324 10.28 -26.81 -11.21
CA LEU A 324 10.11 -25.55 -11.91
C LEU A 324 8.85 -24.88 -11.38
N GLU A 325 9.00 -23.82 -10.60
CA GLU A 325 7.88 -23.09 -10.01
C GLU A 325 7.42 -21.97 -10.94
N LEU A 326 6.16 -22.00 -11.37
CA LEU A 326 5.51 -21.00 -12.21
C LEU A 326 4.90 -19.86 -11.40
N HIS A 327 5.09 -18.64 -11.90
CA HIS A 327 4.50 -17.41 -11.39
C HIS A 327 3.88 -16.64 -12.55
N PHE A 328 2.59 -16.32 -12.48
CA PHE A 328 1.98 -15.46 -13.49
C PHE A 328 2.58 -14.05 -13.45
N ASP A 329 2.80 -13.46 -14.62
CA ASP A 329 3.19 -12.05 -14.76
C ASP A 329 2.03 -11.15 -14.33
N ASN A 330 2.25 -10.36 -13.29
CA ASN A 330 1.21 -9.55 -12.66
C ASN A 330 0.78 -8.40 -13.58
N LYS A 331 1.71 -7.81 -14.36
CA LYS A 331 1.41 -6.78 -15.36
C LYS A 331 0.51 -7.32 -16.47
N LYS A 332 0.75 -8.54 -16.94
CA LYS A 332 -0.05 -9.24 -17.93
C LYS A 332 -1.43 -9.56 -17.39
N LEU A 333 -1.50 -10.15 -16.19
CA LEU A 333 -2.75 -10.41 -15.48
C LEU A 333 -3.63 -9.15 -15.36
N PHE A 334 -3.03 -8.01 -14.99
CA PHE A 334 -3.73 -6.75 -14.89
C PHE A 334 -4.16 -6.20 -16.26
N THR A 335 -3.33 -6.34 -17.29
CA THR A 335 -3.66 -5.92 -18.65
C THR A 335 -4.84 -6.72 -19.20
N ILE A 336 -4.84 -8.05 -19.02
CA ILE A 336 -5.93 -8.95 -19.41
C ILE A 336 -7.19 -8.62 -18.60
N GLY A 337 -7.08 -8.46 -17.28
CA GLY A 337 -8.22 -8.17 -16.39
C GLY A 337 -8.86 -6.81 -16.61
N SER A 338 -8.05 -5.78 -16.92
CA SER A 338 -8.56 -4.43 -17.19
C SER A 338 -9.20 -4.28 -18.56
N ARG A 339 -8.83 -5.13 -19.54
CA ARG A 339 -9.42 -5.16 -20.89
C ARG A 339 -10.63 -6.09 -21.00
N SER A 340 -10.75 -7.06 -20.09
CA SER A 340 -11.86 -8.01 -20.07
C SER A 340 -13.12 -7.39 -19.47
N ARG A 341 -14.22 -7.45 -20.20
CA ARG A 341 -15.53 -6.94 -19.78
C ARG A 341 -16.34 -7.98 -19.00
N THR A 342 -16.06 -9.26 -19.22
CA THR A 342 -16.75 -10.37 -18.56
C THR A 342 -15.75 -11.38 -17.95
N PRO A 343 -16.16 -12.14 -16.92
CA PRO A 343 -15.34 -13.21 -16.36
C PRO A 343 -14.97 -14.30 -17.38
N VAL A 344 -15.88 -14.61 -18.31
CA VAL A 344 -15.64 -15.59 -19.38
C VAL A 344 -14.56 -15.09 -20.34
N GLN A 345 -14.58 -13.79 -20.69
CA GLN A 345 -13.55 -13.19 -21.54
C GLN A 345 -12.17 -13.21 -20.86
N LEU A 346 -12.12 -12.93 -19.55
CA LEU A 346 -10.88 -13.03 -18.77
C LEU A 346 -10.35 -14.47 -18.76
N ALA A 347 -11.21 -15.46 -18.51
CA ALA A 347 -10.83 -16.87 -18.51
C ALA A 347 -10.31 -17.32 -19.89
N LEU A 348 -10.99 -16.97 -20.98
CA LEU A 348 -10.56 -17.29 -22.34
C LEU A 348 -9.21 -16.67 -22.71
N GLN A 349 -8.97 -15.42 -22.33
CA GLN A 349 -7.67 -14.77 -22.59
C GLN A 349 -6.54 -15.38 -21.75
N MET A 350 -6.84 -15.83 -20.53
CA MET A 350 -5.89 -16.58 -19.70
C MET A 350 -5.56 -17.93 -20.33
N ILE A 351 -6.57 -18.71 -20.71
CA ILE A 351 -6.41 -20.02 -21.37
C ILE A 351 -5.53 -19.89 -22.60
N ARG A 352 -5.85 -18.98 -23.52
CA ARG A 352 -5.04 -18.74 -24.73
C ARG A 352 -3.60 -18.33 -24.44
N GLY A 353 -3.39 -17.57 -23.36
CA GLY A 353 -2.06 -17.21 -22.91
C GLY A 353 -1.26 -18.43 -22.46
N VAL A 354 -1.87 -19.29 -21.64
CA VAL A 354 -1.23 -20.53 -21.17
C VAL A 354 -0.97 -21.50 -22.32
N GLU A 355 -1.92 -21.70 -23.24
CA GLU A 355 -1.76 -22.53 -24.44
C GLU A 355 -0.57 -22.12 -25.28
N LYS A 356 -0.30 -20.82 -25.37
CA LYS A 356 0.84 -20.29 -26.13
C LYS A 356 2.17 -20.49 -25.40
N THR A 357 2.20 -20.31 -24.07
CA THR A 357 3.46 -20.27 -23.31
C THR A 357 3.97 -21.65 -22.89
N LEU A 358 3.11 -22.66 -22.69
CA LEU A 358 3.58 -24.01 -22.32
C LEU A 358 4.49 -24.66 -23.38
N PRO A 359 4.21 -24.56 -24.70
CA PRO A 359 5.16 -24.96 -25.75
C PRO A 359 6.49 -24.22 -25.70
N GLU A 360 6.47 -22.90 -25.47
CA GLU A 360 7.70 -22.11 -25.33
C GLU A 360 8.54 -22.59 -24.14
N LEU A 361 7.87 -22.94 -23.04
CA LEU A 361 8.51 -23.48 -21.84
C LEU A 361 9.11 -24.87 -22.08
N ALA A 362 8.40 -25.76 -22.77
CA ALA A 362 8.91 -27.09 -23.12
C ALA A 362 10.16 -26.98 -24.00
N SER A 363 10.13 -26.13 -25.04
CA SER A 363 11.29 -25.86 -25.91
C SER A 363 12.47 -25.24 -25.15
N TYR A 364 12.19 -24.34 -24.20
CA TYR A 364 13.23 -23.77 -23.34
C TYR A 364 13.92 -24.85 -22.50
N ILE A 365 13.16 -25.69 -21.79
CA ILE A 365 13.70 -26.75 -20.95
C ILE A 365 14.49 -27.77 -21.80
N SER A 366 13.97 -28.16 -22.97
CA SER A 366 14.66 -29.09 -23.88
C SER A 366 16.01 -28.55 -24.39
N SER A 367 16.21 -27.23 -24.44
CA SER A 367 17.45 -26.62 -24.91
C SER A 367 18.46 -26.30 -23.80
N HIS A 368 18.14 -26.59 -22.53
CA HIS A 368 18.93 -26.20 -21.36
C HIS A 368 19.29 -27.43 -20.49
N PRO A 369 20.52 -27.99 -20.65
CA PRO A 369 20.97 -29.21 -19.98
C PRO A 369 20.83 -29.23 -18.45
N GLU A 370 20.95 -28.07 -17.79
CA GLU A 370 20.85 -27.89 -16.34
C GLU A 370 19.44 -28.09 -15.76
N THR A 371 18.45 -28.36 -16.63
CA THR A 371 17.05 -28.54 -16.28
C THR A 371 16.60 -30.01 -16.30
N HIS A 372 17.48 -30.95 -16.67
CA HIS A 372 17.15 -32.38 -16.82
C HIS A 372 16.83 -33.08 -15.48
N ASP A 373 17.27 -32.54 -14.36
CA ASP A 373 16.99 -33.09 -13.02
C ASP A 373 15.73 -32.50 -12.39
N VAL A 374 14.97 -31.72 -13.16
CA VAL A 374 13.72 -31.12 -12.71
C VAL A 374 12.56 -32.10 -12.94
N LYS A 375 11.94 -32.51 -11.83
CA LYS A 375 10.94 -33.57 -11.83
C LYS A 375 9.54 -33.10 -12.22
N ALA A 376 9.19 -31.86 -11.89
CA ALA A 376 7.84 -31.36 -12.10
C ALA A 376 7.77 -29.83 -12.28
N VAL A 377 6.77 -29.41 -13.03
CA VAL A 377 6.25 -28.04 -13.05
C VAL A 377 5.26 -27.87 -11.90
N TYR A 378 5.43 -26.80 -11.13
CA TYR A 378 4.73 -26.56 -9.88
C TYR A 378 4.15 -25.15 -9.84
N GLY A 379 2.95 -24.97 -9.28
CA GLY A 379 2.37 -23.65 -9.09
C GLY A 379 1.29 -23.61 -8.01
N VAL A 380 0.92 -22.39 -7.61
CA VAL A 380 -0.22 -22.15 -6.71
C VAL A 380 -1.24 -21.28 -7.41
N SER A 381 -2.49 -21.72 -7.48
CA SER A 381 -3.57 -21.04 -8.19
C SER A 381 -4.85 -20.97 -7.36
N MET A 382 -5.77 -20.06 -7.66
CA MET A 382 -7.14 -20.09 -7.13
C MET A 382 -8.17 -20.57 -8.17
N ILE A 383 -7.70 -21.01 -9.32
CA ILE A 383 -8.55 -21.52 -10.38
C ILE A 383 -8.81 -23.00 -10.06
N ASN A 384 -10.06 -23.28 -9.66
CA ASN A 384 -10.46 -24.62 -9.24
C ASN A 384 -10.84 -25.56 -10.39
N ARG A 385 -10.88 -25.07 -11.64
CA ARG A 385 -11.26 -25.82 -12.84
C ARG A 385 -10.54 -25.28 -14.07
N GLY A 386 -9.97 -26.17 -14.89
CA GLY A 386 -9.31 -25.80 -16.14
C GLY A 386 -7.80 -26.01 -16.17
N PRO A 387 -7.02 -25.98 -15.06
CA PRO A 387 -5.63 -26.43 -15.10
C PRO A 387 -5.48 -27.88 -15.58
N GLU A 388 -6.47 -28.74 -15.32
CA GLU A 388 -6.45 -30.14 -15.71
C GLU A 388 -6.35 -30.31 -17.24
N GLN A 389 -7.01 -29.43 -18.02
CA GLN A 389 -6.96 -29.49 -19.49
C GLN A 389 -5.53 -29.30 -20.05
N PHE A 390 -4.65 -28.67 -19.27
CA PHE A 390 -3.25 -28.46 -19.61
C PHE A 390 -2.35 -29.63 -19.17
N GLY A 391 -2.86 -30.60 -18.40
CA GLY A 391 -2.09 -31.70 -17.82
C GLY A 391 -1.61 -31.42 -16.39
N PHE A 392 -2.20 -30.44 -15.69
CA PHE A 392 -1.91 -30.24 -14.27
C PHE A 392 -2.82 -31.10 -13.40
N THR A 393 -2.23 -31.82 -12.47
CA THR A 393 -2.93 -32.37 -11.30
C THR A 393 -3.21 -31.25 -10.31
N VAL A 394 -4.47 -31.14 -9.85
CA VAL A 394 -4.92 -30.10 -8.92
C VAL A 394 -5.22 -30.70 -7.56
N THR A 395 -4.50 -30.26 -6.53
CA THR A 395 -4.71 -30.69 -5.14
C THR A 395 -4.93 -29.51 -4.20
N ASP A 396 -5.49 -29.76 -3.03
CA ASP A 396 -5.63 -28.71 -2.01
C ASP A 396 -4.28 -28.31 -1.44
N LEU A 397 -4.03 -27.00 -1.35
CA LEU A 397 -2.84 -26.51 -0.68
C LEU A 397 -2.93 -26.83 0.83
N PRO A 398 -1.94 -27.53 1.42
CA PRO A 398 -1.99 -27.93 2.81
C PRO A 398 -2.20 -26.74 3.76
N LYS A 399 -3.07 -26.91 4.76
CA LYS A 399 -3.34 -25.86 5.76
C LYS A 399 -2.05 -25.48 6.50
N GLY A 400 -1.77 -24.19 6.58
CA GLY A 400 -0.58 -23.65 7.22
C GLY A 400 -0.38 -22.16 6.95
N TRP A 401 0.74 -21.62 7.41
CA TRP A 401 1.09 -20.20 7.22
C TRP A 401 1.19 -19.82 5.74
N PHE A 402 1.77 -20.68 4.90
CA PHE A 402 1.89 -20.45 3.47
C PHE A 402 0.53 -20.42 2.75
N ALA A 403 -0.41 -21.29 3.13
CA ALA A 403 -1.76 -21.28 2.56
C ALA A 403 -2.55 -20.03 3.00
N THR A 404 -2.34 -19.58 4.23
CA THR A 404 -3.00 -18.39 4.78
C THR A 404 -2.50 -17.11 4.11
N SER A 405 -1.18 -16.96 3.97
CA SER A 405 -0.57 -15.82 3.29
C SER A 405 -0.93 -15.80 1.80
N SER A 406 -0.87 -16.96 1.13
CA SER A 406 -1.27 -17.11 -0.27
C SER A 406 -2.74 -16.72 -0.49
N LYS A 407 -3.65 -17.17 0.39
CA LYS A 407 -5.07 -16.80 0.32
C LYS A 407 -5.29 -15.29 0.47
N MET A 408 -4.55 -14.62 1.37
CA MET A 408 -4.63 -13.17 1.54
C MET A 408 -4.13 -12.42 0.31
N TYR A 409 -2.97 -12.80 -0.21
CA TYR A 409 -2.37 -12.21 -1.42
C TYR A 409 -3.28 -12.38 -2.64
N LEU A 410 -3.76 -13.59 -2.88
CA LEU A 410 -4.56 -13.91 -4.06
C LEU A 410 -5.95 -13.23 -4.00
N LYS A 411 -6.56 -13.07 -2.81
CA LYS A 411 -7.77 -12.24 -2.63
C LYS A 411 -7.54 -10.76 -2.94
N PHE A 412 -6.39 -10.23 -2.55
CA PHE A 412 -5.99 -8.87 -2.90
C PHE A 412 -5.83 -8.71 -4.42
N LEU A 413 -5.17 -9.66 -5.07
CA LEU A 413 -4.96 -9.71 -6.51
C LEU A 413 -6.28 -9.69 -7.29
N LEU A 414 -7.28 -10.51 -6.91
CA LEU A 414 -8.61 -10.49 -7.53
C LEU A 414 -9.34 -9.15 -7.36
N ARG A 415 -9.14 -8.46 -6.23
CA ARG A 415 -9.74 -7.14 -5.97
C ARG A 415 -9.17 -6.05 -6.88
N VAL A 416 -7.90 -6.20 -7.27
CA VAL A 416 -7.18 -5.24 -8.11
C VAL A 416 -7.42 -5.50 -9.61
N ILE A 417 -7.43 -6.77 -10.03
CA ILE A 417 -7.50 -7.15 -11.45
C ILE A 417 -8.89 -6.93 -12.08
N HIS A 418 -9.98 -7.04 -11.32
CA HIS A 418 -11.34 -6.97 -11.90
C HIS A 418 -12.11 -5.70 -11.48
N PRO A 419 -12.83 -5.02 -12.40
CA PRO A 419 -13.61 -3.81 -12.10
C PRO A 419 -14.61 -3.98 -10.94
N SER A 420 -15.21 -5.17 -10.83
CA SER A 420 -16.14 -5.61 -9.78
C SER A 420 -15.53 -6.61 -8.76
N GLY A 421 -14.20 -6.62 -8.59
CA GLY A 421 -13.51 -7.56 -7.69
C GLY A 421 -13.99 -7.52 -6.23
N ASN A 422 -14.48 -6.38 -5.74
CA ASN A 422 -15.02 -6.23 -4.39
C ASN A 422 -16.31 -7.02 -4.14
N THR A 423 -17.21 -7.09 -5.12
CA THR A 423 -18.48 -7.83 -5.00
C THR A 423 -18.25 -9.34 -5.08
N ARG A 424 -17.23 -9.78 -5.82
CA ARG A 424 -16.86 -11.21 -5.98
C ARG A 424 -16.16 -11.79 -4.76
N VAL A 425 -15.18 -11.08 -4.17
CA VAL A 425 -14.52 -11.52 -2.93
C VAL A 425 -15.52 -11.64 -1.77
N LYS A 426 -16.58 -10.84 -1.76
CA LYS A 426 -17.67 -10.94 -0.78
C LYS A 426 -18.62 -12.12 -1.05
N LYS A 427 -19.04 -12.35 -2.30
CA LYS A 427 -19.99 -13.43 -2.65
C LYS A 427 -19.38 -14.85 -2.66
N SER A 428 -18.14 -15.03 -3.10
CA SER A 428 -17.49 -16.35 -3.23
C SER A 428 -16.35 -16.58 -2.23
N SER A 429 -16.39 -15.92 -1.07
CA SER A 429 -15.30 -15.91 -0.08
C SER A 429 -14.90 -17.30 0.45
N HIS A 430 -15.84 -18.26 0.42
CA HIS A 430 -15.71 -19.64 0.88
C HIS A 430 -15.15 -20.59 -0.20
N GLU A 431 -15.27 -20.26 -1.49
CA GLU A 431 -14.79 -21.09 -2.63
C GLU A 431 -13.37 -20.72 -3.08
N LEU A 432 -12.84 -19.58 -2.60
CA LEU A 432 -11.49 -19.10 -2.88
C LEU A 432 -10.49 -19.81 -1.97
N VAL A 433 -10.22 -21.07 -2.28
CA VAL A 433 -9.18 -21.91 -1.66
C VAL A 433 -7.99 -21.97 -2.60
N PRO A 434 -6.77 -21.61 -2.16
CA PRO A 434 -5.59 -21.80 -2.98
C PRO A 434 -5.38 -23.30 -3.21
N LYS A 435 -5.19 -23.66 -4.48
CA LYS A 435 -4.89 -25.00 -4.97
C LYS A 435 -3.44 -25.08 -5.38
N LEU A 436 -2.90 -26.26 -5.16
CA LEU A 436 -1.63 -26.66 -5.72
C LEU A 436 -1.86 -27.26 -7.11
N ILE A 437 -1.09 -26.82 -8.10
CA ILE A 437 -1.07 -27.40 -9.43
C ILE A 437 0.31 -28.00 -9.71
N VAL A 438 0.34 -29.25 -10.15
CA VAL A 438 1.59 -29.98 -10.44
C VAL A 438 1.44 -30.73 -11.76
N MET A 439 2.46 -30.68 -12.61
CA MET A 439 2.54 -31.43 -13.86
C MET A 439 3.92 -32.06 -13.92
N SER A 440 4.02 -33.35 -14.24
CA SER A 440 5.32 -34.00 -14.39
C SER A 440 6.07 -33.41 -15.59
N MET A 441 7.41 -33.48 -15.56
CA MET A 441 8.19 -33.00 -16.70
C MET A 441 7.92 -33.83 -17.97
N ASP A 442 7.70 -35.13 -17.81
CA ASP A 442 7.33 -36.03 -18.91
C ASP A 442 6.01 -35.59 -19.56
N THR A 443 4.96 -35.32 -18.76
CA THR A 443 3.67 -34.84 -19.26
C THR A 443 3.81 -33.50 -20.00
N LEU A 444 4.65 -32.58 -19.49
CA LEU A 444 4.92 -31.32 -20.18
C LEU A 444 5.56 -31.55 -21.56
N MET A 445 6.57 -32.42 -21.61
CA MET A 445 7.34 -32.66 -22.83
C MET A 445 6.54 -33.42 -23.87
N ASP A 446 5.88 -34.51 -23.49
CA ASP A 446 5.07 -35.32 -24.40
C ASP A 446 3.91 -34.50 -25.01
N LYS A 447 3.33 -33.58 -24.23
CA LYS A 447 2.18 -32.80 -24.69
C LYS A 447 2.56 -31.57 -25.52
N TYR A 448 3.72 -30.97 -25.27
CA TYR A 448 4.04 -29.63 -25.80
C TYR A 448 5.32 -29.52 -26.62
N LEU A 449 6.19 -30.55 -26.65
CA LEU A 449 7.38 -30.60 -27.48
C LEU A 449 7.12 -31.46 -28.74
N LYS A 450 7.12 -30.84 -29.92
CA LYS A 450 6.70 -31.49 -31.18
C LYS A 450 7.80 -32.20 -31.99
N ASP A 451 9.05 -32.24 -31.52
CA ASP A 451 10.14 -33.03 -32.14
C ASP A 451 10.74 -33.99 -31.11
N GLY A 452 10.65 -35.30 -31.37
CA GLY A 452 10.86 -36.41 -30.43
C GLY A 452 12.27 -36.62 -29.88
N SER A 453 12.85 -35.62 -29.20
CA SER A 453 14.20 -35.70 -28.61
C SER A 453 14.22 -35.91 -27.08
N TYR A 454 13.12 -35.65 -26.37
CA TYR A 454 13.09 -35.80 -24.90
C TYR A 454 12.82 -37.25 -24.45
N GLY A 455 12.01 -37.97 -25.23
CA GLY A 455 11.53 -39.31 -24.88
C GLY A 455 12.58 -40.43 -24.92
N SER A 456 13.80 -40.22 -25.45
CA SER A 456 14.83 -41.27 -25.52
C SER A 456 15.79 -41.27 -24.32
N HIS A 457 16.02 -40.12 -23.68
CA HIS A 457 16.95 -40.02 -22.55
C HIS A 457 16.32 -40.44 -21.22
N HIS A 458 15.01 -40.22 -21.03
CA HIS A 458 14.35 -40.55 -19.75
C HIS A 458 13.77 -41.98 -19.70
N ARG A 459 13.41 -42.57 -20.85
CA ARG A 459 12.86 -43.94 -20.95
C ARG A 459 13.88 -45.08 -20.79
N LEU A 460 15.18 -44.76 -20.75
CA LEU A 460 16.21 -45.77 -20.46
C LEU A 460 16.22 -46.22 -18.98
N TYR A 461 15.42 -45.61 -18.11
CA TYR A 461 15.36 -45.92 -16.68
C TYR A 461 14.06 -46.54 -16.17
N ASN A 462 13.01 -46.65 -16.99
CA ASN A 462 11.76 -47.29 -16.60
C ASN A 462 11.03 -47.84 -17.83
N LYS A 463 11.21 -49.13 -18.15
CA LYS A 463 10.39 -49.82 -19.17
C LYS A 463 9.96 -51.20 -18.69
N LYS A 464 8.65 -51.31 -18.42
CA LYS A 464 7.71 -52.45 -18.51
C LYS A 464 6.38 -51.83 -18.04
N VAL A 465 5.33 -51.66 -18.84
CA VAL A 465 4.58 -52.61 -19.69
C VAL A 465 3.77 -51.79 -20.72
N GLU A 466 3.43 -52.41 -21.85
CA GLU A 466 2.69 -51.88 -23.01
C GLU A 466 1.14 -51.84 -22.83
N PRO A 467 0.39 -51.21 -23.76
CA PRO A 467 -0.89 -50.53 -23.49
C PRO A 467 -2.14 -51.28 -23.98
N GLU A 468 -3.32 -50.79 -23.59
CA GLU A 468 -4.59 -51.07 -24.29
C GLU A 468 -5.36 -49.77 -24.59
N GLU A 469 -5.99 -49.77 -25.77
CA GLU A 469 -6.68 -48.68 -26.46
C GLU A 469 -8.08 -48.39 -25.87
N GLU A 470 -8.53 -47.13 -25.89
CA GLU A 470 -9.96 -46.80 -25.76
C GLU A 470 -10.44 -45.72 -26.74
N ASP A 471 -11.70 -45.91 -27.10
CA ASP A 471 -12.49 -45.51 -28.27
C ASP A 471 -12.89 -44.01 -28.30
N GLU A 472 -12.74 -43.38 -29.46
CA GLU A 472 -12.90 -41.94 -29.73
C GLU A 472 -14.35 -41.43 -29.77
N THR A 473 -15.36 -42.29 -29.57
CA THR A 473 -16.77 -41.93 -29.81
C THR A 473 -17.55 -41.41 -28.60
N ALA A 474 -16.99 -41.43 -27.39
CA ALA A 474 -17.64 -40.91 -26.18
C ALA A 474 -17.46 -39.39 -25.95
N LEU A 475 -16.54 -38.74 -26.69
CA LEU A 475 -16.13 -37.35 -26.42
C LEU A 475 -17.11 -36.29 -26.98
N GLN A 476 -17.95 -36.64 -27.94
CA GLN A 476 -18.86 -35.68 -28.60
C GLN A 476 -20.18 -35.44 -27.87
N ALA A 477 -20.62 -36.35 -26.99
CA ALA A 477 -21.90 -36.19 -26.26
C ALA A 477 -21.77 -35.30 -25.00
N THR A 478 -20.60 -35.22 -24.39
CA THR A 478 -20.40 -34.55 -23.09
C THR A 478 -20.23 -33.02 -23.21
N MET A 479 -19.88 -32.51 -24.39
CA MET A 479 -19.57 -31.09 -24.61
C MET A 479 -20.78 -30.16 -24.74
N SER A 480 -22.01 -30.68 -24.88
CA SER A 480 -23.21 -29.83 -25.01
C SER A 480 -23.92 -29.51 -23.67
N GLN A 481 -23.54 -30.13 -22.56
CA GLN A 481 -24.19 -29.88 -21.25
C GLN A 481 -23.35 -29.08 -20.23
N GLN A 482 -22.08 -28.78 -20.51
CA GLN A 482 -21.18 -28.12 -19.55
C GLN A 482 -21.05 -26.59 -19.70
N LEU A 483 -21.93 -25.94 -20.48
CA LEU A 483 -21.93 -24.48 -20.70
C LEU A 483 -23.20 -23.76 -20.20
N LEU A 484 -23.82 -24.27 -19.13
CA LEU A 484 -24.81 -23.55 -18.32
C LEU A 484 -24.32 -23.35 -16.88
#